data_AF-A0A0K8S8S4-F1
#
_entry.id   AF-A0A0K8S8S4-F1
#
_cell.length_a   1.000
_cell.length_b   1.000
_cell.length_c   1.000
_cell.angle_alpha   90.00
_cell.angle_beta   90.00
_cell.angle_gamma   90.00
#
_symmetry.space_group_name_H-M   'P 1'
#
loop_
_entity.id
_entity.type
_entity.pdbx_description
1 polymer ?
#
loop_
_entity_poly.entity_id
_entity_poly.type
_entity_poly.pdbx_seq_one_letter_code
_entity_poly.pdbx_strand_id
1 'polypeptide(L)'
;MFRSRSWFGGSLWKTKNPHSLDHLKYLHNVLSKNQTVSESNRSLLVETLRSIAEILIWGDQNDSSVFDFFLEKNMLSFFLNILKQKCGSYVCVQLLQTLNILFENIRNETSLYYLLSNNHVNSIIVHKFDFSDEEVMAYYISFLKTLSLKLNCHTIHFFYNDHTNDFPLYTEAIKFFKHPESMVRIAVRTLTLNVDRVQDHSMLRFIRNKTAAPYFSNLVWFIGNHVLELDACVRNDADHSSQSRLADLVAEHLDHLHYLNDILCLNIDELNDVLIDHLLNKLFIPLYIFSLLPVHQFGPLQEGKPRVSSVVSLFLLSQIFLITRQEALVNDLAHVILKALLPTGRMDHS
;
A
#
# COMPACT_ATOMS: atom_id res chain seq x y z
N MET A 1 -39.75 -27.27 13.03
CA MET A 1 -40.19 -28.24 12.01
C MET A 1 -40.04 -27.60 10.65
N PHE A 2 -38.84 -27.66 10.05
CA PHE A 2 -38.59 -27.41 8.63
C PHE A 2 -37.34 -28.21 8.25
N ARG A 3 -37.57 -29.42 7.71
CA ARG A 3 -36.53 -30.26 7.12
C ARG A 3 -36.28 -29.74 5.71
N SER A 4 -35.10 -29.16 5.48
CA SER A 4 -34.58 -28.95 4.13
C SER A 4 -34.20 -30.31 3.54
N ARG A 5 -34.90 -30.70 2.47
CA ARG A 5 -34.68 -31.95 1.73
C ARG A 5 -33.42 -31.80 0.86
N SER A 6 -32.40 -32.56 1.23
CA SER A 6 -31.28 -32.93 0.35
C SER A 6 -31.82 -33.61 -0.91
N TRP A 7 -31.69 -32.94 -2.06
CA TRP A 7 -31.96 -33.53 -3.36
C TRP A 7 -30.77 -33.30 -4.29
N PHE A 8 -29.72 -34.12 -4.14
CA PHE A 8 -28.84 -34.48 -5.25
C PHE A 8 -28.29 -35.89 -5.00
N GLY A 9 -28.80 -36.84 -5.79
CA GLY A 9 -28.22 -38.16 -5.93
C GLY A 9 -26.91 -38.07 -6.72
N GLY A 10 -25.85 -38.67 -6.17
CA GLY A 10 -24.51 -38.65 -6.76
C GLY A 10 -23.43 -39.06 -5.76
N SER A 11 -23.66 -40.15 -5.02
CA SER A 11 -22.81 -40.64 -3.91
C SER A 11 -21.51 -41.35 -4.35
N LEU A 12 -20.92 -41.02 -5.51
CA LEU A 12 -19.73 -41.76 -5.99
C LEU A 12 -18.39 -41.00 -5.93
N TRP A 13 -18.38 -39.71 -5.54
CA TRP A 13 -17.14 -38.90 -5.55
C TRP A 13 -16.96 -37.94 -4.36
N LYS A 14 -17.73 -38.09 -3.27
CA LYS A 14 -17.46 -37.34 -2.04
C LYS A 14 -16.33 -38.04 -1.28
N THR A 15 -15.09 -37.65 -1.55
CA THR A 15 -13.91 -38.09 -0.81
C THR A 15 -14.12 -37.82 0.68
N LYS A 16 -13.86 -38.82 1.54
CA LYS A 16 -14.09 -38.71 2.99
C LYS A 16 -13.12 -37.74 3.68
N ASN A 17 -11.93 -37.53 3.10
CA ASN A 17 -10.95 -36.58 3.60
C ASN A 17 -10.97 -35.29 2.76
N PRO A 18 -11.41 -34.15 3.32
CA PRO A 18 -11.43 -32.87 2.61
C PRO A 18 -10.02 -32.37 2.26
N HIS A 19 -8.99 -32.72 3.05
CA HIS A 19 -7.60 -32.36 2.79
C HIS A 19 -6.86 -33.55 2.18
N SER A 20 -7.11 -33.82 0.90
CA SER A 20 -6.45 -34.91 0.18
C SER A 20 -6.23 -34.57 -1.29
N LEU A 21 -5.18 -35.16 -1.87
CA LEU A 21 -4.89 -35.06 -3.31
C LEU A 21 -6.07 -35.52 -4.18
N ASP A 22 -6.79 -36.57 -3.77
CA ASP A 22 -7.97 -37.05 -4.51
C ASP A 22 -9.11 -36.04 -4.48
N HIS A 23 -9.29 -35.32 -3.36
CA HIS A 23 -10.25 -34.23 -3.31
C HIS A 23 -9.84 -33.08 -4.23
N LEU A 24 -8.56 -32.72 -4.26
CA LEU A 24 -8.04 -31.69 -5.17
C LEU A 24 -8.26 -32.07 -6.64
N LYS A 25 -8.02 -33.34 -7.02
CA LYS A 25 -8.33 -33.87 -8.36
C LYS A 25 -9.81 -33.73 -8.72
N TYR A 26 -10.70 -33.99 -7.75
CA TYR A 26 -12.14 -33.77 -7.93
C TYR A 26 -12.44 -32.27 -8.17
N LEU A 27 -11.90 -31.37 -7.35
CA LEU A 27 -12.12 -29.93 -7.48
C LEU A 27 -11.57 -29.38 -8.81
N HIS A 28 -10.41 -29.88 -9.27
CA HIS A 28 -9.89 -29.60 -10.61
C HIS A 28 -10.89 -29.97 -11.71
N ASN A 29 -11.54 -31.14 -11.61
CA ASN A 29 -12.56 -31.55 -12.57
C ASN A 29 -13.81 -30.66 -12.51
N VAL A 30 -14.19 -30.16 -11.33
CA VAL A 30 -15.28 -29.19 -11.17
C VAL A 30 -14.95 -27.89 -11.90
N LEU A 31 -13.76 -27.33 -11.69
CA LEU A 31 -13.29 -26.12 -12.38
C LEU A 31 -13.22 -26.33 -13.90
N SER A 32 -12.67 -27.46 -14.34
CA SER A 32 -12.53 -27.79 -15.76
C SER A 32 -13.88 -27.86 -16.50
N LYS A 33 -14.95 -28.28 -15.82
CA LYS A 33 -16.31 -28.34 -16.36
C LYS A 33 -17.07 -27.01 -16.29
N ASN A 34 -16.65 -26.08 -15.44
CA ASN A 34 -17.34 -24.82 -15.15
C ASN A 34 -16.42 -23.61 -15.46
N GLN A 35 -15.83 -23.58 -16.65
CA GLN A 35 -14.87 -22.51 -17.00
C GLN A 35 -15.52 -21.13 -17.13
N THR A 36 -16.78 -21.08 -17.56
CA THR A 36 -17.55 -19.84 -17.70
C THR A 36 -18.46 -19.63 -16.48
N VAL A 37 -18.34 -18.46 -15.85
CA VAL A 37 -19.15 -18.08 -14.69
C VAL A 37 -20.56 -17.69 -15.15
N SER A 38 -21.55 -18.23 -14.45
CA SER A 38 -22.97 -17.92 -14.58
C SER A 38 -23.60 -17.74 -13.20
N GLU A 39 -24.80 -17.15 -13.16
CA GLU A 39 -25.59 -17.06 -11.93
C GLU A 39 -25.85 -18.42 -11.28
N SER A 40 -25.94 -19.49 -12.07
CA SER A 40 -26.21 -20.84 -11.57
C SER A 40 -24.99 -21.55 -10.99
N ASN A 41 -23.76 -21.16 -11.37
CA ASN A 41 -22.53 -21.85 -10.91
C ASN A 41 -21.60 -20.99 -10.05
N ARG A 42 -21.83 -19.67 -9.93
CA ARG A 42 -20.94 -18.75 -9.20
C ARG A 42 -20.64 -19.19 -7.76
N SER A 43 -21.65 -19.64 -7.02
CA SER A 43 -21.46 -20.11 -5.64
C SER A 43 -20.67 -21.41 -5.56
N LEU A 44 -20.87 -22.32 -6.53
CA LEU A 44 -20.09 -23.56 -6.64
C LEU A 44 -18.62 -23.25 -6.92
N LEU A 45 -18.35 -22.33 -7.85
CA LEU A 45 -16.99 -21.93 -8.21
C LEU A 45 -16.26 -21.28 -7.04
N VAL A 46 -16.90 -20.31 -6.37
CA VAL A 46 -16.35 -19.66 -5.18
C VAL A 46 -15.98 -20.70 -4.10
N GLU A 47 -16.90 -21.61 -3.80
CA GLU A 47 -16.64 -22.65 -2.79
C GLU A 47 -15.54 -23.62 -3.22
N THR A 48 -15.50 -23.97 -4.50
CA THR A 48 -14.45 -24.84 -5.07
C THR A 48 -13.07 -24.19 -4.93
N LEU A 49 -12.95 -22.89 -5.22
CA LEU A 49 -11.69 -22.13 -5.10
C LEU A 49 -11.26 -21.99 -3.65
N ARG A 50 -12.21 -21.75 -2.74
CA ARG A 50 -11.98 -21.70 -1.29
C ARG A 50 -11.45 -23.04 -0.77
N SER A 51 -12.09 -24.15 -1.13
CA SER A 51 -11.62 -25.49 -0.76
C SER A 51 -10.24 -25.81 -1.34
N ILE A 52 -9.93 -25.37 -2.57
CA ILE A 52 -8.58 -25.53 -3.13
C ILE A 52 -7.55 -24.79 -2.26
N ALA A 53 -7.82 -23.55 -1.87
CA ALA A 53 -6.90 -22.79 -1.01
C ALA A 53 -6.70 -23.47 0.36
N GLU A 54 -7.75 -23.99 0.98
CA GLU A 54 -7.65 -24.74 2.24
C GLU A 54 -6.76 -25.98 2.10
N ILE A 55 -6.94 -26.76 1.02
CA ILE A 55 -6.11 -27.94 0.74
C ILE A 55 -4.66 -27.54 0.49
N LEU A 56 -4.40 -26.43 -0.21
CA LEU A 56 -3.04 -25.94 -0.44
C LEU A 56 -2.37 -25.51 0.87
N ILE A 57 -3.05 -24.75 1.71
CA ILE A 57 -2.51 -24.32 3.01
C ILE A 57 -2.18 -25.54 3.89
N TRP A 58 -3.03 -26.56 3.87
CA TRP A 58 -2.77 -27.81 4.58
C TRP A 58 -1.60 -28.59 3.95
N GLY A 59 -1.61 -28.74 2.62
CA GLY A 59 -0.59 -29.46 1.85
C GLY A 59 0.80 -28.86 2.01
N ASP A 60 0.90 -27.53 2.15
CA ASP A 60 2.14 -26.78 2.37
C ASP A 60 2.97 -27.31 3.54
N GLN A 61 2.28 -27.83 4.56
CA GLN A 61 2.87 -28.30 5.80
C GLN A 61 2.85 -29.82 5.95
N ASN A 62 2.03 -30.53 5.19
CA ASN A 62 1.71 -31.94 5.45
C ASN A 62 1.93 -32.88 4.26
N ASP A 63 1.79 -32.40 3.02
CA ASP A 63 1.83 -33.25 1.83
C ASP A 63 2.19 -32.45 0.56
N SER A 64 3.45 -32.55 0.12
CA SER A 64 3.94 -31.84 -1.06
C SER A 64 3.29 -32.30 -2.36
N SER A 65 2.74 -33.51 -2.42
CA SER A 65 2.11 -34.06 -3.64
C SER A 65 0.88 -33.25 -4.07
N VAL A 66 0.25 -32.55 -3.12
CA VAL A 66 -0.83 -31.60 -3.37
C VAL A 66 -0.36 -30.45 -4.25
N PHE A 67 0.80 -29.86 -3.92
CA PHE A 67 1.40 -28.77 -4.69
C PHE A 67 1.87 -29.24 -6.05
N ASP A 68 2.53 -30.41 -6.12
CA ASP A 68 2.98 -30.99 -7.38
C ASP A 68 1.82 -31.10 -8.38
N PHE A 69 0.68 -31.63 -7.93
CA PHE A 69 -0.52 -31.73 -8.77
C PHE A 69 -1.12 -30.37 -9.15
N PHE A 70 -1.22 -29.44 -8.19
CA PHE A 70 -1.73 -28.08 -8.43
C PHE A 70 -0.93 -27.37 -9.53
N LEU A 71 0.38 -27.54 -9.52
CA LEU A 71 1.30 -26.96 -10.49
C LEU A 71 1.24 -27.69 -11.84
N GLU A 72 1.26 -29.02 -11.83
CA GLU A 72 1.15 -29.83 -13.05
C GLU A 72 -0.12 -29.48 -13.85
N LYS A 73 -1.22 -29.19 -13.15
CA LYS A 73 -2.49 -28.77 -13.77
C LYS A 73 -2.66 -27.26 -13.94
N ASN A 74 -1.63 -26.46 -13.64
CA ASN A 74 -1.64 -25.00 -13.73
C ASN A 74 -2.90 -24.39 -13.08
N MET A 75 -3.29 -24.89 -11.90
CA MET A 75 -4.61 -24.62 -11.34
C MET A 75 -4.82 -23.15 -10.96
N LEU A 76 -3.75 -22.39 -10.67
CA LEU A 76 -3.82 -20.95 -10.41
C LEU A 76 -4.37 -20.16 -11.62
N SER A 77 -4.21 -20.68 -12.84
CA SER A 77 -4.78 -20.06 -14.04
C SER A 77 -6.31 -20.02 -14.03
N PHE A 78 -6.98 -20.95 -13.36
CA PHE A 78 -8.44 -20.91 -13.21
C PHE A 78 -8.87 -19.72 -12.36
N PHE A 79 -8.14 -19.38 -11.29
CA PHE A 79 -8.42 -18.19 -10.48
C PHE A 79 -8.36 -16.93 -11.34
N LEU A 80 -7.29 -16.78 -12.13
CA LEU A 80 -7.11 -15.64 -13.03
C LEU A 80 -8.19 -15.59 -14.13
N ASN A 81 -8.53 -16.73 -14.73
CA ASN A 81 -9.52 -16.79 -15.81
C ASN A 81 -10.93 -16.49 -15.31
N ILE A 82 -11.28 -16.92 -14.10
CA ILE A 82 -12.55 -16.58 -13.46
C ILE A 82 -12.57 -15.08 -13.13
N LEU A 83 -11.48 -14.54 -12.57
CA LEU A 83 -11.37 -13.11 -12.24
C LEU A 83 -11.53 -12.20 -13.47
N LYS A 84 -10.99 -12.61 -14.62
CA LYS A 84 -11.10 -11.86 -15.88
C LYS A 84 -12.52 -11.85 -16.46
N GLN A 85 -13.41 -12.72 -15.99
CA GLN A 85 -14.79 -12.72 -16.44
C GLN A 85 -15.58 -11.64 -15.72
N LYS A 86 -16.44 -10.92 -16.45
CA LYS A 86 -17.34 -9.90 -15.89
C LYS A 86 -18.47 -10.58 -15.11
N CYS A 87 -18.15 -11.15 -13.96
CA CYS A 87 -19.04 -12.00 -13.15
C CYS A 87 -19.61 -11.30 -11.90
N GLY A 88 -19.46 -9.97 -11.82
CA GLY A 88 -19.92 -9.17 -10.69
C GLY A 88 -18.94 -9.15 -9.51
N SER A 89 -19.17 -8.25 -8.56
CA SER A 89 -18.26 -8.03 -7.44
C SER A 89 -18.18 -9.21 -6.48
N TYR A 90 -19.28 -9.96 -6.27
CA TYR A 90 -19.30 -11.14 -5.39
C TYR A 90 -18.18 -12.14 -5.69
N VAL A 91 -18.04 -12.58 -6.95
CA VAL A 91 -17.02 -13.58 -7.31
C VAL A 91 -15.62 -12.99 -7.21
N CYS A 92 -15.46 -11.72 -7.59
CA CYS A 92 -14.20 -11.00 -7.52
C CYS A 92 -13.69 -10.86 -6.08
N VAL A 93 -14.56 -10.39 -5.17
CA VAL A 93 -14.29 -10.25 -3.74
C VAL A 93 -13.86 -11.59 -3.14
N GLN A 94 -14.63 -12.64 -3.41
CA GLN A 94 -14.35 -13.97 -2.85
C GLN A 94 -13.04 -14.56 -3.39
N LEU A 95 -12.70 -14.31 -4.65
CA LEU A 95 -11.42 -14.70 -5.23
C LEU A 95 -10.24 -13.96 -4.59
N LEU A 96 -10.34 -12.63 -4.45
CA LEU A 96 -9.31 -11.83 -3.79
C LEU A 96 -9.12 -12.26 -2.34
N GLN A 97 -10.21 -12.48 -1.61
CA GLN A 97 -10.18 -12.99 -0.24
C GLN A 97 -9.49 -14.36 -0.16
N THR A 98 -9.86 -15.28 -1.06
CA THR A 98 -9.28 -16.63 -1.09
C THR A 98 -7.77 -16.58 -1.38
N LEU A 99 -7.34 -15.78 -2.35
CA LEU A 99 -5.93 -15.58 -2.67
C LEU A 99 -5.18 -14.93 -1.50
N ASN A 100 -5.79 -13.95 -0.83
CA ASN A 100 -5.21 -13.29 0.32
C ASN A 100 -4.94 -14.29 1.46
N ILE A 101 -5.93 -15.10 1.82
CA ILE A 101 -5.81 -16.15 2.85
C ILE A 101 -4.74 -17.17 2.45
N LEU A 102 -4.69 -17.57 1.18
CA LEU A 102 -3.67 -18.49 0.67
C LEU A 102 -2.27 -17.91 0.90
N PHE A 103 -1.97 -16.73 0.36
CA PHE A 103 -0.63 -16.15 0.47
C PHE A 103 -0.25 -15.82 1.91
N GLU A 104 -1.18 -15.37 2.74
CA GLU A 104 -0.91 -15.12 4.16
C GLU A 104 -0.40 -16.39 4.87
N ASN A 105 -1.01 -17.55 4.56
CA ASN A 105 -0.78 -18.79 5.30
C ASN A 105 0.25 -19.75 4.70
N ILE A 106 0.72 -19.54 3.46
CA ILE A 106 1.86 -20.31 2.93
C ILE A 106 3.15 -19.93 3.66
N ARG A 107 3.85 -20.95 4.15
CA ARG A 107 5.08 -20.85 4.95
C ARG A 107 6.28 -21.50 4.27
N ASN A 108 6.07 -22.54 3.47
CA ASN A 108 7.17 -23.19 2.76
C ASN A 108 7.68 -22.29 1.62
N GLU A 109 8.99 -22.03 1.59
CA GLU A 109 9.60 -21.18 0.55
C GLU A 109 9.46 -21.78 -0.85
N THR A 110 9.55 -23.11 -0.99
CA THR A 110 9.42 -23.78 -2.28
C THR A 110 8.00 -23.63 -2.83
N SER A 111 6.99 -23.85 -1.99
CA SER A 111 5.58 -23.62 -2.35
C SER A 111 5.33 -22.17 -2.75
N LEU A 112 5.88 -21.21 -1.98
CA LEU A 112 5.77 -19.79 -2.28
C LEU A 112 6.39 -19.46 -3.65
N TYR A 113 7.62 -19.93 -3.92
CA TYR A 113 8.30 -19.70 -5.19
C TYR A 113 7.48 -20.26 -6.34
N TYR A 114 6.90 -21.45 -6.18
CA TYR A 114 6.05 -22.04 -7.22
C TYR A 114 4.80 -21.23 -7.51
N LEU A 115 4.12 -20.72 -6.48
CA LEU A 115 2.94 -19.85 -6.67
C LEU A 115 3.30 -18.55 -7.40
N LEU A 116 4.50 -18.02 -7.16
CA LEU A 116 4.96 -16.76 -7.77
C LEU A 116 5.55 -16.94 -9.18
N SER A 117 6.14 -18.11 -9.50
CA SER A 117 6.96 -18.32 -10.71
C SER A 117 6.24 -18.17 -12.05
N ASN A 118 4.93 -18.41 -12.13
CA ASN A 118 4.18 -18.42 -13.39
C ASN A 118 3.56 -17.06 -13.78
N ASN A 119 3.93 -15.97 -13.09
CA ASN A 119 3.48 -14.60 -13.37
C ASN A 119 1.95 -14.37 -13.29
N HIS A 120 1.18 -15.37 -12.85
CA HIS A 120 -0.26 -15.26 -12.60
C HIS A 120 -0.56 -14.21 -11.53
N VAL A 121 0.28 -14.14 -10.49
CA VAL A 121 0.14 -13.15 -9.41
C VAL A 121 0.28 -11.74 -9.96
N ASN A 122 1.32 -11.43 -10.74
CA ASN A 122 1.43 -10.11 -11.37
C ASN A 122 0.27 -9.83 -12.32
N SER A 123 -0.25 -10.85 -13.03
CA SER A 123 -1.44 -10.71 -13.86
C SER A 123 -2.70 -10.35 -13.06
N ILE A 124 -2.82 -10.83 -11.82
CA ILE A 124 -3.89 -10.45 -10.88
C ILE A 124 -3.66 -9.02 -10.37
N ILE A 125 -2.42 -8.65 -10.03
CA ILE A 125 -2.08 -7.31 -9.56
C ILE A 125 -2.48 -6.23 -10.58
N VAL A 126 -2.13 -6.41 -11.86
CA VAL A 126 -2.43 -5.42 -12.92
C VAL A 126 -3.85 -5.49 -13.46
N HIS A 127 -4.67 -6.44 -12.98
CA HIS A 127 -6.04 -6.60 -13.42
C HIS A 127 -6.85 -5.31 -13.17
N LYS A 128 -7.76 -4.98 -14.10
CA LYS A 128 -8.57 -3.76 -14.03
C LYS A 128 -9.85 -4.03 -13.25
N PHE A 129 -9.72 -3.98 -11.93
CA PHE A 129 -10.84 -4.05 -11.01
C PHE A 129 -11.72 -2.79 -11.09
N ASP A 130 -13.00 -2.96 -10.76
CA ASP A 130 -13.93 -1.86 -10.57
C ASP A 130 -13.86 -1.37 -9.12
N PHE A 131 -13.06 -0.34 -8.88
CA PHE A 131 -12.90 0.27 -7.55
C PHE A 131 -14.01 1.25 -7.18
N SER A 132 -15.08 1.36 -7.99
CA SER A 132 -16.32 1.99 -7.51
C SER A 132 -17.02 1.13 -6.44
N ASP A 133 -16.70 -0.17 -6.40
CA ASP A 133 -17.04 -1.06 -5.30
C ASP A 133 -15.92 -1.02 -4.23
N GLU A 134 -16.22 -0.37 -3.10
CA GLU A 134 -15.29 -0.21 -1.97
C GLU A 134 -14.84 -1.56 -1.39
N GLU A 135 -15.69 -2.59 -1.44
CA GLU A 135 -15.34 -3.93 -0.94
C GLU A 135 -14.27 -4.57 -1.84
N VAL A 136 -14.44 -4.48 -3.16
CA VAL A 136 -13.42 -4.96 -4.13
C VAL A 136 -12.09 -4.27 -3.90
N MET A 137 -12.10 -2.94 -3.72
CA MET A 137 -10.90 -2.16 -3.43
C MET A 137 -10.24 -2.59 -2.13
N ALA A 138 -11.00 -2.75 -1.04
CA ALA A 138 -10.47 -3.15 0.26
C ALA A 138 -9.75 -4.50 0.19
N TYR A 139 -10.36 -5.51 -0.46
CA TYR A 139 -9.72 -6.81 -0.63
C TYR A 139 -8.52 -6.76 -1.57
N TYR A 140 -8.55 -5.93 -2.62
CA TYR A 140 -7.41 -5.73 -3.49
C TYR A 140 -6.20 -5.13 -2.76
N ILE A 141 -6.43 -4.06 -1.99
CA ILE A 141 -5.37 -3.41 -1.20
C ILE A 141 -4.81 -4.38 -0.13
N SER A 142 -5.69 -5.15 0.51
CA SER A 142 -5.28 -6.19 1.45
C SER A 142 -4.41 -7.26 0.78
N PHE A 143 -4.79 -7.70 -0.42
CA PHE A 143 -4.00 -8.64 -1.22
C PHE A 143 -2.61 -8.09 -1.58
N LEU A 144 -2.51 -6.84 -2.06
CA LEU A 144 -1.21 -6.22 -2.34
C LEU A 144 -0.34 -6.14 -1.08
N LYS A 145 -0.91 -5.71 0.05
CA LYS A 145 -0.21 -5.66 1.34
C LYS A 145 0.31 -7.04 1.74
N THR A 146 -0.50 -8.09 1.62
CA THR A 146 -0.09 -9.47 1.95
C THR A 146 1.06 -9.95 1.07
N LEU A 147 1.04 -9.66 -0.23
CA LEU A 147 2.16 -9.96 -1.11
C LEU A 147 3.44 -9.21 -0.71
N SER A 148 3.31 -7.94 -0.32
CA SER A 148 4.45 -7.14 0.15
C SER A 148 5.15 -7.73 1.38
N LEU A 149 4.40 -8.44 2.24
CA LEU A 149 4.95 -9.10 3.43
C LEU A 149 5.77 -10.36 3.08
N LYS A 150 5.67 -10.85 1.84
CA LYS A 150 6.46 -11.97 1.32
C LYS A 150 7.71 -11.51 0.57
N LEU A 151 7.95 -10.20 0.47
CA LEU A 151 9.13 -9.65 -0.20
C LEU A 151 10.39 -9.85 0.66
N ASN A 152 11.43 -10.32 -0.01
CA ASN A 152 12.80 -10.39 0.49
C ASN A 152 13.76 -10.39 -0.72
N CYS A 153 15.07 -10.45 -0.47
CA CYS A 153 16.08 -10.44 -1.53
C CYS A 153 15.95 -11.58 -2.55
N HIS A 154 15.29 -12.69 -2.21
CA HIS A 154 15.07 -13.82 -3.12
C HIS A 154 13.73 -13.72 -3.87
N THR A 155 12.68 -13.21 -3.23
CA THR A 155 11.33 -13.14 -3.85
C THR A 155 11.10 -11.90 -4.70
N ILE A 156 11.91 -10.86 -4.54
CA ILE A 156 11.73 -9.59 -5.27
C ILE A 156 11.72 -9.77 -6.79
N HIS A 157 12.52 -10.70 -7.31
CA HIS A 157 12.63 -10.98 -8.74
C HIS A 157 11.36 -11.61 -9.35
N PHE A 158 10.43 -12.11 -8.54
CA PHE A 158 9.11 -12.51 -9.03
C PHE A 158 8.18 -11.32 -9.28
N PHE A 159 8.44 -10.16 -8.69
CA PHE A 159 7.61 -8.96 -8.80
C PHE A 159 8.28 -7.84 -9.59
N TYR A 160 9.61 -7.75 -9.56
CA TYR A 160 10.39 -6.77 -10.29
C TYR A 160 11.18 -7.42 -11.42
N ASN A 161 10.97 -6.95 -12.64
CA ASN A 161 11.72 -7.35 -13.82
C ASN A 161 12.67 -6.22 -14.26
N ASP A 162 13.97 -6.46 -14.06
CA ASP A 162 15.03 -5.49 -14.36
C ASP A 162 15.15 -5.17 -15.87
N HIS A 163 14.85 -6.14 -16.74
CA HIS A 163 14.95 -5.95 -18.19
C HIS A 163 13.88 -5.02 -18.72
N THR A 164 12.66 -5.12 -18.18
CA THR A 164 11.52 -4.31 -18.62
C THR A 164 11.26 -3.10 -17.74
N ASN A 165 12.00 -2.94 -16.62
CA ASN A 165 11.70 -1.96 -15.57
C ASN A 165 10.23 -2.03 -15.14
N ASP A 166 9.72 -3.25 -14.94
CA ASP A 166 8.32 -3.47 -14.55
C ASP A 166 8.26 -3.95 -13.11
N PHE A 167 7.47 -3.25 -12.29
CA PHE A 167 7.23 -3.60 -10.89
C PHE A 167 5.75 -3.44 -10.53
N PRO A 168 4.88 -4.36 -10.96
CA PRO A 168 3.44 -4.22 -10.78
C PRO A 168 2.99 -4.02 -9.34
N LEU A 169 3.56 -4.79 -8.40
CA LEU A 169 3.19 -4.74 -6.99
C LEU A 169 3.37 -3.33 -6.40
N TYR A 170 4.52 -2.70 -6.67
CA TYR A 170 4.81 -1.36 -6.16
C TYR A 170 4.04 -0.29 -6.94
N THR A 171 4.09 -0.33 -8.28
CA THR A 171 3.52 0.73 -9.13
C THR A 171 1.99 0.79 -9.07
N GLU A 172 1.29 -0.33 -8.91
CA GLU A 172 -0.16 -0.32 -8.70
C GLU A 172 -0.52 0.17 -7.29
N ALA A 173 0.24 -0.21 -6.26
CA ALA A 173 -0.02 0.19 -4.88
C ALA A 173 0.11 1.70 -4.65
N ILE A 174 1.17 2.34 -5.16
CA ILE A 174 1.43 3.77 -4.91
C ILE A 174 0.36 4.68 -5.52
N LYS A 175 -0.52 4.20 -6.40
CA LYS A 175 -1.66 4.98 -6.93
C LYS A 175 -2.67 5.36 -5.84
N PHE A 176 -2.72 4.59 -4.76
CA PHE A 176 -3.66 4.74 -3.65
C PHE A 176 -3.11 5.55 -2.47
N PHE A 177 -1.92 6.15 -2.59
CA PHE A 177 -1.26 6.86 -1.48
C PHE A 177 -2.08 8.01 -0.87
N LYS A 178 -2.95 8.63 -1.68
CA LYS A 178 -3.84 9.75 -1.30
C LYS A 178 -5.31 9.33 -1.18
N HIS A 179 -5.58 8.05 -0.91
CA HIS A 179 -6.94 7.56 -0.75
C HIS A 179 -7.64 8.22 0.45
N PRO A 180 -8.95 8.55 0.40
CA PRO A 180 -9.66 9.16 1.54
C PRO A 180 -9.67 8.30 2.79
N GLU A 181 -9.80 6.98 2.65
CA GLU A 181 -9.74 6.07 3.80
C GLU A 181 -8.32 5.89 4.34
N SER A 182 -8.15 6.16 5.64
CA SER A 182 -6.86 6.02 6.32
C SER A 182 -6.31 4.60 6.26
N MET A 183 -7.15 3.57 6.39
CA MET A 183 -6.73 2.16 6.34
C MET A 183 -6.08 1.79 5.01
N VAL A 184 -6.59 2.32 3.89
CA VAL A 184 -5.98 2.13 2.56
C VAL A 184 -4.61 2.80 2.51
N ARG A 185 -4.48 4.04 2.98
CA ARG A 185 -3.18 4.74 3.05
C ARG A 185 -2.18 4.00 3.93
N ILE A 186 -2.60 3.50 5.10
CA ILE A 186 -1.75 2.72 6.02
C ILE A 186 -1.23 1.45 5.32
N ALA A 187 -2.08 0.74 4.59
CA ALA A 187 -1.69 -0.44 3.83
C ALA A 187 -0.66 -0.10 2.72
N VAL A 188 -0.88 0.98 1.97
CA VAL A 188 0.07 1.47 0.95
C VAL A 188 1.40 1.85 1.58
N ARG A 189 1.39 2.58 2.71
CA ARG A 189 2.61 2.96 3.45
C ARG A 189 3.39 1.72 3.90
N THR A 190 2.72 0.75 4.49
CA THR A 190 3.34 -0.53 4.89
C THR A 190 3.95 -1.24 3.69
N LEU A 191 3.24 -1.31 2.57
CA LEU A 191 3.74 -1.91 1.34
C LEU A 191 4.99 -1.20 0.82
N THR A 192 4.99 0.14 0.74
CA THR A 192 6.16 0.91 0.28
C THR A 192 7.37 0.67 1.19
N LEU A 193 7.19 0.67 2.52
CA LEU A 193 8.27 0.40 3.46
C LEU A 193 8.80 -1.03 3.35
N ASN A 194 7.93 -2.02 3.11
CA ASN A 194 8.35 -3.40 2.88
C ASN A 194 9.18 -3.52 1.60
N VAL A 195 8.77 -2.83 0.53
CA VAL A 195 9.51 -2.80 -0.75
C VAL A 195 10.88 -2.13 -0.56
N ASP A 196 10.92 -0.92 0.00
CA ASP A 196 12.16 -0.16 0.17
C ASP A 196 13.15 -0.88 1.10
N ARG A 197 12.66 -1.68 2.06
CA ARG A 197 13.49 -2.51 2.95
C ARG A 197 14.16 -3.68 2.23
N VAL A 198 13.66 -4.11 1.07
CA VAL A 198 14.35 -5.11 0.25
C VAL A 198 15.57 -4.42 -0.37
N GLN A 199 16.76 -4.71 0.16
CA GLN A 199 18.04 -4.13 -0.27
C GLN A 199 18.50 -4.66 -1.64
N ASP A 200 17.64 -4.58 -2.66
CA ASP A 200 17.94 -4.93 -4.06
C ASP A 200 18.31 -3.67 -4.86
N HIS A 201 19.54 -3.62 -5.38
CA HIS A 201 20.08 -2.43 -6.02
C HIS A 201 19.36 -2.04 -7.32
N SER A 202 18.98 -3.03 -8.14
CA SER A 202 18.32 -2.77 -9.43
C SER A 202 16.91 -2.20 -9.19
N MET A 203 16.17 -2.79 -8.26
CA MET A 203 14.84 -2.34 -7.85
C MET A 203 14.88 -0.94 -7.21
N LEU A 204 15.80 -0.67 -6.28
CA LEU A 204 15.92 0.66 -5.67
C LEU A 204 16.30 1.73 -6.70
N ARG A 205 17.15 1.41 -7.66
CA ARG A 205 17.47 2.29 -8.80
C ARG A 205 16.24 2.57 -9.65
N PHE A 206 15.39 1.56 -9.90
CA PHE A 206 14.11 1.76 -10.57
C PHE A 206 13.22 2.73 -9.79
N ILE A 207 13.03 2.51 -8.48
CA ILE A 207 12.21 3.38 -7.63
C ILE A 207 12.71 4.81 -7.70
N ARG A 208 14.00 5.03 -7.45
CA ARG A 208 14.61 6.36 -7.51
C ARG A 208 14.35 7.05 -8.85
N ASN A 209 14.66 6.37 -9.95
CA ASN A 209 14.67 6.98 -11.28
C ASN A 209 13.28 7.15 -11.89
N LYS A 210 12.30 6.31 -11.52
CA LYS A 210 10.99 6.26 -12.18
C LYS A 210 9.86 6.78 -11.30
N THR A 211 9.92 6.59 -9.99
CA THR A 211 8.76 6.81 -9.12
C THR A 211 9.01 7.75 -7.95
N ALA A 212 10.20 7.78 -7.37
CA ALA A 212 10.47 8.52 -6.13
C ALA A 212 10.15 10.02 -6.24
N ALA A 213 10.66 10.70 -7.26
CA ALA A 213 10.42 12.12 -7.46
C ALA A 213 8.92 12.48 -7.61
N PRO A 214 8.14 11.89 -8.55
CA PRO A 214 6.72 12.20 -8.65
C PRO A 214 5.93 11.73 -7.42
N TYR A 215 6.29 10.60 -6.81
CA TYR A 215 5.62 10.11 -5.61
C TYR A 215 5.81 11.06 -4.42
N PHE A 216 7.05 11.40 -4.08
CA PHE A 216 7.37 12.30 -2.97
C PHE A 216 6.86 13.71 -3.22
N SER A 217 6.96 14.25 -4.44
CA SER A 217 6.37 15.55 -4.77
C SER A 217 4.86 15.58 -4.48
N ASN A 218 4.13 14.54 -4.88
CA ASN A 218 2.69 14.47 -4.65
C ASN A 218 2.33 14.23 -3.17
N LEU A 219 3.12 13.42 -2.46
CA LEU A 219 2.96 13.18 -1.03
C LEU A 219 3.17 14.46 -0.22
N VAL A 220 4.25 15.19 -0.51
CA VAL A 220 4.56 16.46 0.17
C VAL A 220 3.51 17.53 -0.12
N TRP A 221 3.01 17.60 -1.37
CA TRP A 221 1.89 18.47 -1.72
C TRP A 221 0.60 18.11 -0.97
N PHE A 222 0.28 16.81 -0.87
CA PHE A 222 -0.88 16.32 -0.13
C PHE A 222 -0.80 16.71 1.36
N ILE A 223 0.36 16.54 1.99
CA ILE A 223 0.61 16.96 3.38
C ILE A 223 0.45 18.48 3.53
N GLY A 224 0.94 19.25 2.56
CA GLY A 224 0.78 20.71 2.55
C GLY A 224 -0.69 21.15 2.56
N ASN A 225 -1.56 20.52 1.76
CA ASN A 225 -2.99 20.81 1.78
C ASN A 225 -3.65 20.41 3.11
N HIS A 226 -3.27 19.27 3.67
CA HIS A 226 -3.74 18.82 4.98
C HIS A 226 -3.40 19.82 6.08
N VAL A 227 -2.20 20.39 6.04
CA VAL A 227 -1.77 21.45 6.96
C VAL A 227 -2.60 22.73 6.81
N LEU A 228 -2.97 23.10 5.58
CA LEU A 228 -3.84 24.25 5.35
C LEU A 228 -5.25 24.02 5.91
N GLU A 229 -5.78 22.80 5.82
CA GLU A 229 -7.05 22.43 6.44
C GLU A 229 -6.97 22.47 7.98
N LEU A 230 -5.89 21.94 8.55
CA LEU A 230 -5.61 22.02 9.99
C LEU A 230 -5.60 23.47 10.47
N ASP A 231 -4.91 24.35 9.76
CA ASP A 231 -4.86 25.76 10.13
C ASP A 231 -6.20 26.50 9.94
N ALA A 232 -6.97 26.15 8.91
CA ALA A 232 -8.33 26.66 8.75
C ALA A 232 -9.24 26.21 9.90
N CYS A 233 -9.06 24.98 10.40
CA CYS A 233 -9.78 24.48 11.57
C CYS A 233 -9.43 25.32 12.81
N VAL A 234 -8.14 25.55 13.09
CA VAL A 234 -7.69 26.36 14.24
C VAL A 234 -8.19 27.81 14.17
N ARG A 235 -8.18 28.44 12.98
CA ARG A 235 -8.61 29.84 12.82
C ARG A 235 -10.11 30.05 12.98
N ASN A 236 -10.92 29.05 12.67
CA ASN A 236 -12.38 29.14 12.70
C ASN A 236 -13.02 28.56 13.97
N ASP A 237 -12.22 28.01 14.89
CA ASP A 237 -12.68 27.37 16.13
C ASP A 237 -13.00 28.38 17.25
N ALA A 238 -13.87 29.36 16.95
CA ALA A 238 -14.27 30.39 17.92
C ALA A 238 -15.07 29.84 19.12
N ASP A 239 -15.75 28.71 18.94
CA ASP A 239 -16.67 28.11 19.94
C ASP A 239 -16.20 26.75 20.50
N HIS A 240 -14.95 26.33 20.24
CA HIS A 240 -14.41 25.00 20.59
C HIS A 240 -15.22 23.79 20.09
N SER A 241 -16.13 24.02 19.14
CA SER A 241 -16.99 22.98 18.56
C SER A 241 -16.22 22.06 17.61
N SER A 242 -14.99 22.43 17.21
CA SER A 242 -14.16 21.68 16.27
C SER A 242 -13.04 20.87 16.94
N GLN A 243 -13.03 20.74 18.27
CA GLN A 243 -11.96 20.07 19.01
C GLN A 243 -11.71 18.61 18.54
N SER A 244 -12.77 17.84 18.31
CA SER A 244 -12.65 16.46 17.81
C SER A 244 -12.03 16.42 16.42
N ARG A 245 -12.53 17.24 15.49
CA ARG A 245 -11.99 17.36 14.13
C ARG A 245 -10.52 17.81 14.14
N LEU A 246 -10.15 18.76 14.98
CA LEU A 246 -8.76 19.20 15.10
C LEU A 246 -7.87 18.06 15.60
N ALA A 247 -8.32 17.27 16.58
CA ALA A 247 -7.59 16.10 17.07
C ALA A 247 -7.38 15.07 15.96
N ASP A 248 -8.39 14.80 15.13
CA ASP A 248 -8.29 13.90 13.99
C ASP A 248 -7.29 14.42 12.93
N LEU A 249 -7.34 15.71 12.59
CA LEU A 249 -6.42 16.34 11.65
C LEU A 249 -4.96 16.30 12.15
N VAL A 250 -4.75 16.54 13.46
CA VAL A 250 -3.43 16.44 14.08
C VAL A 250 -2.93 15.01 14.05
N ALA A 251 -3.75 14.03 14.43
CA ALA A 251 -3.38 12.61 14.40
C ALA A 251 -2.97 12.17 12.99
N GLU A 252 -3.75 12.53 11.98
CA GLU A 252 -3.43 12.24 10.58
C GLU A 252 -2.13 12.91 10.12
N HIS A 253 -1.87 14.16 10.55
CA HIS A 253 -0.60 14.83 10.27
C HIS A 253 0.59 14.10 10.91
N LEU A 254 0.45 13.66 12.16
CA LEU A 254 1.50 12.90 12.85
C LEU A 254 1.76 11.56 12.16
N ASP A 255 0.73 10.86 11.69
CA ASP A 255 0.87 9.64 10.90
C ASP A 255 1.67 9.88 9.61
N HIS A 256 1.50 11.04 8.97
CA HIS A 256 2.31 11.43 7.81
C HIS A 256 3.78 11.64 8.17
N LEU A 257 4.07 12.36 9.27
CA LEU A 257 5.44 12.61 9.72
C LEU A 257 6.14 11.30 10.14
N HIS A 258 5.44 10.40 10.84
CA HIS A 258 5.98 9.10 11.21
C HIS A 258 6.32 8.26 9.97
N TYR A 259 5.45 8.23 8.97
CA TYR A 259 5.73 7.53 7.72
C TYR A 259 6.95 8.11 6.97
N LEU A 260 7.06 9.44 6.87
CA LEU A 260 8.22 10.09 6.27
C LEU A 260 9.51 9.77 7.03
N ASN A 261 9.45 9.79 8.37
CA ASN A 261 10.58 9.42 9.21
C ASN A 261 10.95 7.94 9.02
N ASP A 262 9.99 7.03 8.90
CA ASP A 262 10.24 5.62 8.67
C ASP A 262 10.97 5.39 7.35
N ILE A 263 10.60 6.10 6.28
CA ILE A 263 11.35 6.07 4.99
C ILE A 263 12.79 6.54 5.23
N LEU A 264 12.98 7.70 5.87
CA LEU A 264 14.31 8.26 6.12
C LEU A 264 15.20 7.30 6.94
N CYS A 265 14.60 6.62 7.94
CA CYS A 265 15.26 5.67 8.81
C CYS A 265 15.64 4.35 8.13
N LEU A 266 15.18 4.09 6.90
CA LEU A 266 15.71 2.99 6.08
C LEU A 266 17.15 3.24 5.64
N ASN A 267 17.65 4.48 5.75
CA ASN A 267 19.01 4.89 5.41
C ASN A 267 19.40 4.54 3.96
N ILE A 268 18.51 4.83 3.02
CA ILE A 268 18.76 4.67 1.58
C ILE A 268 19.11 6.05 1.04
N ASP A 269 20.40 6.38 1.01
CA ASP A 269 20.91 7.73 0.71
C ASP A 269 20.26 8.35 -0.54
N GLU A 270 20.20 7.61 -1.64
CA GLU A 270 19.64 8.13 -2.89
C GLU A 270 18.13 8.46 -2.81
N LEU A 271 17.37 7.78 -1.95
CA LEU A 271 15.96 8.09 -1.70
C LEU A 271 15.81 9.23 -0.69
N ASN A 272 16.66 9.23 0.34
CA ASN A 272 16.70 10.27 1.37
C ASN A 272 16.99 11.62 0.74
N ASP A 273 17.95 11.71 -0.18
CA ASP A 273 18.27 12.95 -0.89
C ASP A 273 17.05 13.53 -1.62
N VAL A 274 16.32 12.69 -2.36
CA VAL A 274 15.12 13.11 -3.10
C VAL A 274 14.02 13.54 -2.12
N LEU A 275 13.80 12.78 -1.04
CA LEU A 275 12.75 13.09 -0.08
C LEU A 275 13.05 14.37 0.70
N ILE A 276 14.27 14.53 1.19
CA ILE A 276 14.74 15.71 1.93
C ILE A 276 14.61 16.97 1.07
N ASP A 277 15.05 16.91 -0.20
CA ASP A 277 14.89 18.02 -1.14
C ASP A 277 13.42 18.46 -1.26
N HIS A 278 12.50 17.52 -1.47
CA HIS A 278 11.08 17.84 -1.58
C HIS A 278 10.52 18.39 -0.26
N LEU A 279 10.86 17.79 0.89
CA LEU A 279 10.38 18.26 2.19
C LEU A 279 10.85 19.68 2.48
N LEU A 280 12.15 19.96 2.33
CA LEU A 280 12.70 21.28 2.58
C LEU A 280 12.16 22.31 1.58
N ASN A 281 12.26 22.04 0.28
CA ASN A 281 12.06 23.04 -0.76
C ASN A 281 10.59 23.19 -1.20
N LYS A 282 9.71 22.25 -0.85
CA LYS A 282 8.27 22.31 -1.23
C LYS A 282 7.31 22.42 -0.06
N LEU A 283 7.73 22.09 1.18
CA LEU A 283 6.84 22.12 2.35
C LEU A 283 7.41 22.92 3.52
N PHE A 284 8.53 22.48 4.11
CA PHE A 284 9.00 23.05 5.37
C PHE A 284 9.43 24.51 5.22
N ILE A 285 10.28 24.84 4.25
CA ILE A 285 10.71 26.23 4.06
C ILE A 285 9.55 27.10 3.54
N PRO A 286 8.85 26.73 2.45
CA PRO A 286 7.87 27.63 1.84
C PRO A 286 6.59 27.82 2.67
N LEU A 287 6.15 26.79 3.40
CA LEU A 287 4.89 26.83 4.15
C LEU A 287 5.11 27.03 5.64
N TYR A 288 6.06 26.34 6.26
CA TYR A 288 6.24 26.44 7.71
C TYR A 288 7.10 27.66 8.05
N ILE A 289 8.36 27.69 7.62
CA ILE A 289 9.29 28.77 8.00
C ILE A 289 8.79 30.14 7.53
N PHE A 290 8.33 30.27 6.28
CA PHE A 290 7.84 31.56 5.78
C PHE A 290 6.56 32.05 6.48
N SER A 291 5.79 31.16 7.13
CA SER A 291 4.65 31.55 7.96
C SER A 291 5.06 32.16 9.32
N LEU A 292 6.34 32.04 9.71
CA LEU A 292 6.89 32.69 10.90
C LEU A 292 7.50 34.06 10.63
N LEU A 293 7.81 34.37 9.37
CA LEU A 293 8.48 35.62 9.01
C LEU A 293 7.49 36.77 8.79
N PRO A 294 7.86 38.02 9.13
CA PRO A 294 7.01 39.19 8.90
C PRO A 294 6.68 39.39 7.43
N VAL A 295 5.41 39.70 7.13
CA VAL A 295 4.88 39.88 5.76
C VAL A 295 5.66 40.92 4.94
N HIS A 296 6.23 41.94 5.60
CA HIS A 296 7.00 43.00 4.94
C HIS A 296 8.38 42.58 4.42
N GLN A 297 8.91 41.43 4.85
CA GLN A 297 10.21 40.91 4.38
C GLN A 297 10.10 40.19 3.02
N PHE A 298 8.89 40.10 2.47
CA PHE A 298 8.61 39.34 1.28
C PHE A 298 8.45 40.25 0.06
N GLY A 299 9.27 40.02 -0.98
CA GLY A 299 9.11 40.69 -2.26
C GLY A 299 7.86 40.21 -3.03
N PRO A 300 7.50 40.87 -4.14
CA PRO A 300 6.29 40.58 -4.93
C PRO A 300 6.19 39.12 -5.43
N LEU A 301 7.32 38.40 -5.52
CA LEU A 301 7.37 36.97 -5.88
C LEU A 301 6.80 36.01 -4.81
N GLN A 302 6.51 36.52 -3.61
CA GLN A 302 5.94 35.73 -2.51
C GLN A 302 4.54 36.21 -2.09
N GLU A 303 4.01 37.25 -2.71
CA GLU A 303 2.62 37.68 -2.54
C GLU A 303 1.67 36.57 -3.06
N GLY A 304 0.67 36.22 -2.25
CA GLY A 304 -0.33 35.21 -2.60
C GLY A 304 0.07 33.75 -2.38
N LYS A 305 1.28 33.46 -1.88
CA LYS A 305 1.64 32.09 -1.47
C LYS A 305 0.85 31.66 -0.23
N PRO A 306 0.42 30.38 -0.15
CA PRO A 306 -0.32 29.87 1.00
C PRO A 306 0.53 29.98 2.27
N ARG A 307 -0.12 30.35 3.38
CA ARG A 307 0.48 30.48 4.71
C ARG A 307 -0.47 29.94 5.76
N VAL A 308 0.12 29.49 6.87
CA VAL A 308 -0.60 29.11 8.08
C VAL A 308 -0.34 30.12 9.19
N SER A 309 -1.11 30.07 10.27
CA SER A 309 -0.84 30.85 11.47
C SER A 309 0.51 30.46 12.08
N SER A 310 1.15 31.43 12.76
CA SER A 310 2.45 31.18 13.40
C SER A 310 2.37 30.10 14.50
N VAL A 311 1.22 29.99 15.19
CA VAL A 311 0.99 28.94 16.19
C VAL A 311 1.02 27.55 15.55
N VAL A 312 0.27 27.35 14.46
CA VAL A 312 0.28 26.08 13.73
C VAL A 312 1.67 25.80 13.17
N SER A 313 2.33 26.78 12.56
CA SER A 313 3.68 26.58 12.05
C SER A 313 4.68 26.17 13.14
N LEU A 314 4.66 26.80 14.31
CA LEU A 314 5.55 26.45 15.43
C LEU A 314 5.24 25.04 15.94
N PHE A 315 3.95 24.70 16.05
CA PHE A 315 3.54 23.34 16.41
C PHE A 315 4.10 22.32 15.42
N LEU A 316 3.88 22.49 14.11
CA LEU A 316 4.34 21.55 13.09
C LEU A 316 5.86 21.40 13.07
N LEU A 317 6.60 22.52 13.13
CA LEU A 317 8.06 22.49 13.23
C LEU A 317 8.53 21.74 14.48
N SER A 318 7.89 21.97 15.64
CA SER A 318 8.22 21.24 16.87
C SER A 318 8.04 19.72 16.70
N GLN A 319 6.99 19.29 16.00
CA GLN A 319 6.77 17.86 15.73
C GLN A 319 7.86 17.28 14.82
N ILE A 320 8.33 18.03 13.80
CA ILE A 320 9.45 17.57 12.96
C ILE A 320 10.69 17.32 13.81
N PHE A 321 11.06 18.26 14.69
CA PHE A 321 12.23 18.12 15.56
C PHE A 321 12.09 17.00 16.60
N LEU A 322 10.86 16.69 17.03
CA LEU A 322 10.59 15.61 18.00
C LEU A 322 10.57 14.22 17.34
N ILE A 323 10.06 14.11 16.12
CA ILE A 323 9.80 12.82 15.45
C ILE A 323 10.98 12.41 14.56
N THR A 324 11.56 13.36 13.84
CA THR A 324 12.55 13.06 12.79
C THR A 324 13.89 12.70 13.40
N ARG A 325 14.41 11.52 13.06
CA ARG A 325 15.73 11.05 13.53
C ARG A 325 16.87 11.35 12.55
N GLN A 326 16.55 11.83 11.36
CA GLN A 326 17.54 12.12 10.33
C GLN A 326 18.29 13.43 10.61
N GLU A 327 19.55 13.32 11.00
CA GLU A 327 20.37 14.45 11.42
C GLU A 327 20.54 15.51 10.34
N ALA A 328 20.75 15.12 9.08
CA ALA A 328 20.92 16.06 7.97
C ALA A 328 19.71 16.99 7.82
N LEU A 329 18.50 16.43 7.81
CA LEU A 329 17.26 17.21 7.68
C LEU A 329 17.06 18.16 8.87
N VAL A 330 17.31 17.66 10.09
CA VAL A 330 17.16 18.45 11.32
C VAL A 330 18.16 19.60 11.37
N ASN A 331 19.42 19.35 11.02
CA ASN A 331 20.49 20.35 11.00
C ASN A 331 20.24 21.43 9.96
N ASP A 332 19.85 21.04 8.74
CA ASP A 332 19.53 21.98 7.66
C ASP A 332 18.35 22.86 8.06
N LEU A 333 17.30 22.25 8.62
CA LEU A 333 16.12 22.99 9.07
C LEU A 333 16.46 23.97 10.20
N ALA A 334 17.23 23.54 11.20
CA ALA A 334 17.68 24.38 12.30
C ALA A 334 18.53 25.56 11.78
N HIS A 335 19.46 25.31 10.87
CA HIS A 335 20.29 26.34 10.26
C HIS A 335 19.45 27.37 9.48
N VAL A 336 18.47 26.92 8.69
CA VAL A 336 17.56 27.81 7.96
C VAL A 336 16.72 28.66 8.93
N ILE A 337 16.17 28.06 9.98
CA ILE A 337 15.38 28.78 10.99
C ILE A 337 16.23 29.84 11.70
N LEU A 338 17.43 29.48 12.16
CA LEU A 338 18.34 30.42 12.84
C LEU A 338 18.73 31.56 11.92
N LYS A 339 19.06 31.29 10.65
CA LYS A 339 19.42 32.33 9.68
C LYS A 339 18.24 33.23 9.30
N ALA A 340 17.03 32.68 9.24
CA ALA A 340 15.84 33.43 8.85
C ALA A 340 15.30 34.30 9.99
N LEU A 341 15.42 33.86 11.25
CA LEU A 341 14.87 34.56 12.41
C LEU A 341 15.87 35.45 13.14
N LEU A 342 17.18 35.16 13.06
CA LEU A 342 18.19 36.07 13.61
C LEU A 342 18.40 37.22 12.63
N PRO A 343 18.24 38.49 13.06
CA PRO A 343 18.66 39.61 12.24
C PRO A 343 20.13 39.40 11.89
N THR A 344 20.48 39.45 10.61
CA THR A 344 21.87 39.69 10.23
C THR A 344 22.22 41.03 10.86
N GLY A 345 22.98 40.98 11.95
CA GLY A 345 23.42 42.18 12.63
C GLY A 345 24.09 43.06 11.59
N ARG A 346 23.54 44.25 11.37
CA ARG A 346 24.35 45.38 10.92
C ARG A 346 25.43 45.53 11.99
N MET A 347 26.57 44.89 11.78
CA MET A 347 27.81 45.40 12.33
C MET A 347 28.12 46.67 11.54
N ASP A 348 27.41 47.75 11.90
CA ASP A 348 27.83 49.10 11.58
C ASP A 348 29.12 49.31 12.39
N HIS A 349 30.24 48.97 11.78
CA HIS A 349 31.56 49.37 12.26
C HIS A 349 31.58 50.90 12.28
N SER A 350 31.49 51.45 13.49
CA SER A 350 31.74 52.86 13.78
C SER A 350 33.22 53.09 13.96
#